data_AF-A0A2E9YJ84-F1
#
_entry.id   AF-A0A2E9YJ84-F1
#
_cell.length_a   1.000
_cell.length_b   1.000
_cell.length_c   1.000
_cell.angle_alpha   90.00
_cell.angle_beta   90.00
_cell.angle_gamma   90.00
#
_symmetry.space_group_name_H-M   'P 1'
#
loop_
_entity.id
_entity.type
_entity.pdbx_description
1 polymer ?
#
loop_
_entity_poly.entity_id
_entity_poly.type
_entity_poly.pdbx_seq_one_letter_code
_entity_poly.pdbx_strand_id
1 'polypeptide(L)'
;MMSDIKDFFETYCDFVTKVTSAPSLNIEDLKKAMSEIHENSDVDVPRLLTGALGLGSETGEFVEIVKKMYLQGKPADEENIFHMKRELGDIMWYWVTACMALNLDPVEVISENQKKLEARYGEKFTINQSEVRSKGDL
;
A
#
# COMPACT_ATOMS: atom_id res chain seq x y z
N MET A 1 -18.61 26.67 -24.67
CA MET A 1 -18.51 26.27 -23.25
C MET A 1 -18.58 24.75 -23.07
N MET A 2 -19.68 24.05 -23.43
CA MET A 2 -19.69 22.57 -23.38
C MET A 2 -18.76 21.90 -24.41
N SER A 3 -18.59 22.47 -25.61
CA SER A 3 -17.59 21.99 -26.57
C SER A 3 -16.18 22.18 -26.02
N ASP A 4 -15.87 23.37 -25.49
CA ASP A 4 -14.54 23.69 -24.97
C ASP A 4 -14.11 22.78 -23.79
N ILE A 5 -15.06 22.36 -22.95
CA ILE A 5 -14.81 21.38 -21.88
C ILE A 5 -14.54 19.99 -22.45
N LYS A 6 -15.29 19.58 -23.47
CA LYS A 6 -15.10 18.27 -24.12
C LYS A 6 -13.74 18.23 -24.83
N ASP A 7 -13.38 19.28 -25.55
CA ASP A 7 -12.10 19.41 -26.24
C ASP A 7 -10.93 19.40 -25.25
N PHE A 8 -11.10 20.02 -24.08
CA PHE A 8 -10.13 19.94 -22.98
C PHE A 8 -9.95 18.50 -22.49
N PHE A 9 -11.04 17.79 -22.17
CA PHE A 9 -10.95 16.41 -21.67
C PHE A 9 -10.42 15.44 -22.72
N GLU A 10 -10.73 15.63 -24.00
CA GLU A 10 -10.13 14.84 -25.09
C GLU A 10 -8.62 15.04 -25.14
N THR A 11 -8.16 16.30 -25.08
CA THR A 11 -6.73 16.63 -25.04
C THR A 11 -6.05 16.04 -23.80
N TYR A 12 -6.70 16.12 -22.64
CA TYR A 12 -6.17 15.59 -21.39
C TYR A 12 -6.12 14.06 -21.40
N CYS A 13 -7.15 13.38 -21.90
CA CYS A 13 -7.17 11.92 -22.03
C CYS A 13 -6.07 11.41 -22.98
N ASP A 14 -5.83 12.11 -24.09
CA ASP A 14 -4.72 11.80 -24.99
C ASP A 14 -3.37 12.01 -24.31
N PHE A 15 -3.19 13.10 -23.57
CA PHE A 15 -1.99 13.33 -22.75
C PHE A 15 -1.79 12.20 -21.74
N VAL A 16 -2.81 11.85 -20.95
CA VAL A 16 -2.77 10.76 -19.96
C VAL A 16 -2.36 9.44 -20.62
N THR A 17 -2.93 9.12 -21.79
CA THR A 17 -2.58 7.91 -22.53
C THR A 17 -1.10 7.92 -22.93
N LYS A 18 -0.59 9.04 -23.46
CA LYS A 18 0.80 9.18 -23.89
C LYS A 18 1.82 9.07 -22.75
N VAL A 19 1.44 9.44 -21.53
CA VAL A 19 2.31 9.36 -20.34
C VAL A 19 2.05 8.11 -19.50
N THR A 20 1.16 7.22 -19.92
CA THR A 20 0.89 5.95 -19.26
C THR A 20 1.75 4.83 -19.86
N SER A 21 2.31 3.96 -19.01
CA SER A 21 3.21 2.90 -19.45
C SER A 21 2.51 1.86 -20.33
N ALA A 22 3.23 1.21 -21.25
CA ALA A 22 2.66 0.17 -22.11
C ALA A 22 2.05 -1.01 -21.33
N PRO A 23 2.71 -1.57 -20.28
CA PRO A 23 2.08 -2.58 -19.41
C PRO A 23 0.80 -2.12 -18.70
N SER A 24 0.57 -0.82 -18.56
CA SER A 24 -0.68 -0.29 -17.98
C SER A 24 -1.81 -0.14 -19.01
N LEU A 25 -1.50 -0.18 -20.32
CA LEU A 25 -2.46 0.03 -21.42
C LEU A 25 -2.71 -1.23 -22.25
N ASN A 26 -1.78 -2.18 -22.25
CA ASN A 26 -1.81 -3.37 -23.09
C ASN A 26 -1.58 -4.63 -22.26
N ILE A 27 -2.48 -5.60 -22.42
CA ILE A 27 -2.47 -6.84 -21.64
C ILE A 27 -1.30 -7.77 -21.99
N GLU A 28 -0.81 -7.77 -23.23
CA GLU A 28 0.33 -8.60 -23.61
C GLU A 28 1.64 -8.01 -23.08
N ASP A 29 1.77 -6.68 -23.07
CA ASP A 29 2.89 -6.00 -22.42
C ASP A 29 2.87 -6.21 -20.89
N LEU A 30 1.69 -6.20 -20.26
CA LEU A 30 1.53 -6.54 -18.84
C LEU A 30 1.97 -7.97 -18.54
N LYS A 31 1.46 -8.95 -19.30
CA LYS A 31 1.83 -10.36 -19.15
C LYS A 31 3.33 -10.54 -19.31
N LYS A 32 3.92 -9.91 -20.34
CA LYS A 32 5.37 -9.95 -20.57
C LYS A 32 6.15 -9.41 -19.38
N ALA A 33 5.78 -8.23 -18.86
CA ALA A 33 6.44 -7.65 -17.69
C ALA A 33 6.33 -8.54 -16.45
N MET A 34 5.15 -9.15 -16.21
CA MET A 34 4.95 -10.09 -15.11
C MET A 34 5.80 -11.36 -15.28
N SER A 35 5.83 -11.94 -16.48
CA SER A 35 6.67 -13.09 -16.81
C SER A 35 8.14 -12.79 -16.65
N GLU A 36 8.63 -11.63 -17.09
CA GLU A 36 10.03 -11.23 -16.94
C GLU A 36 10.44 -11.16 -15.46
N ILE A 37 9.60 -10.62 -14.57
CA ILE A 37 9.89 -10.61 -13.12
C ILE A 37 9.89 -12.04 -12.57
N HIS A 38 8.89 -12.85 -12.94
CA HIS A 38 8.76 -14.22 -12.45
C HIS A 38 9.90 -15.14 -12.91
N GLU A 39 10.39 -14.97 -14.13
CA GLU A 39 11.47 -15.79 -14.71
C GLU A 39 12.86 -15.37 -14.23
N ASN A 40 13.04 -14.10 -13.84
CA ASN A 40 14.35 -13.53 -13.50
C ASN A 40 14.51 -13.17 -12.01
N SER A 41 13.58 -13.58 -11.14
CA SER A 41 13.67 -13.39 -9.69
C SER A 41 12.94 -14.48 -8.92
N ASP A 42 13.20 -14.59 -7.61
CA ASP A 42 12.49 -15.51 -6.73
C ASP A 42 11.12 -14.98 -6.26
N VAL A 43 10.64 -13.87 -6.84
CA VAL A 43 9.37 -13.25 -6.46
C VAL A 43 8.19 -14.06 -7.01
N ASP A 44 7.27 -14.44 -6.13
CA ASP A 44 5.95 -14.97 -6.50
C ASP A 44 5.05 -13.81 -6.95
N VAL A 45 5.14 -13.45 -8.23
CA VAL A 45 4.45 -12.29 -8.82
C VAL A 45 2.93 -12.31 -8.60
N PRO A 46 2.19 -13.41 -8.86
CA PRO A 46 0.75 -13.46 -8.58
C PRO A 46 0.40 -13.21 -7.10
N ARG A 47 1.20 -13.77 -6.19
CA ARG A 47 0.98 -13.58 -4.76
C ARG A 47 1.33 -12.17 -4.31
N LEU A 48 2.38 -11.59 -4.86
CA LEU A 48 2.76 -10.20 -4.59
C LEU A 48 1.66 -9.24 -5.02
N LEU A 49 1.06 -9.46 -6.21
CA LEU A 49 -0.06 -8.67 -6.69
C LEU A 49 -1.28 -8.78 -5.76
N THR A 50 -1.59 -10.00 -5.29
CA THR A 50 -2.65 -10.24 -4.30
C THR A 50 -2.38 -9.47 -3.00
N GLY A 51 -1.17 -9.57 -2.46
CA GLY A 51 -0.75 -8.86 -1.25
C GLY A 51 -0.85 -7.34 -1.39
N ALA A 52 -0.32 -6.79 -2.48
CA ALA A 52 -0.28 -5.36 -2.72
C ALA A 52 -1.68 -4.74 -2.89
N LEU A 53 -2.55 -5.36 -3.70
CA LEU A 53 -3.90 -4.87 -3.92
C LEU A 53 -4.76 -4.97 -2.66
N GLY A 54 -4.67 -6.09 -1.94
CA GLY A 54 -5.44 -6.31 -0.72
C GLY A 54 -5.02 -5.36 0.41
N LEU A 55 -3.72 -5.10 0.59
CA LEU A 55 -3.25 -4.09 1.54
C LEU A 55 -3.92 -2.72 1.32
N GLY A 56 -4.03 -2.29 0.05
CA GLY A 56 -4.70 -1.05 -0.30
C GLY A 56 -6.20 -1.08 0.00
N SER A 57 -6.87 -2.20 -0.30
CA SER A 57 -8.31 -2.40 -0.06
C SER A 57 -8.64 -2.32 1.42
N GLU A 58 -8.04 -3.19 2.25
CA GLU A 58 -8.42 -3.33 3.66
C GLU A 58 -7.97 -2.14 4.51
N THR A 59 -6.86 -1.48 4.13
CA THR A 59 -6.48 -0.19 4.75
C THR A 59 -7.54 0.87 4.46
N GLY A 60 -8.13 0.88 3.26
CA GLY A 60 -9.24 1.76 2.91
C GLY A 60 -10.49 1.50 3.75
N GLU A 61 -10.84 0.23 3.96
CA GLU A 61 -11.97 -0.18 4.81
C GLU A 61 -11.77 0.24 6.27
N PHE A 62 -10.58 -0.02 6.83
CA PHE A 62 -10.21 0.46 8.17
C PHE A 62 -10.33 1.98 8.29
N VAL A 63 -9.77 2.72 7.32
CA VAL A 63 -9.82 4.20 7.29
C VAL A 63 -11.26 4.69 7.21
N GLU A 64 -12.14 4.01 6.47
CA GLU A 64 -13.55 4.38 6.37
C GLU A 64 -14.26 4.33 7.74
N ILE A 65 -13.97 3.32 8.57
CA ILE A 65 -14.53 3.19 9.92
C ILE A 65 -14.03 4.35 10.80
N VAL A 66 -12.72 4.60 10.80
CA VAL A 66 -12.11 5.71 11.57
C VAL A 66 -12.69 7.05 11.12
N LYS A 67 -12.80 7.29 9.81
CA LYS A 67 -13.40 8.50 9.22
C LYS A 67 -14.85 8.68 9.68
N LYS A 68 -15.65 7.62 9.67
CA LYS A 68 -17.05 7.66 10.15
C LYS A 68 -17.14 8.03 11.63
N MET A 69 -16.22 7.54 12.46
CA MET A 69 -16.17 7.89 13.88
C MET A 69 -15.86 9.37 14.09
N TYR A 70 -14.75 9.85 13.52
CA TYR A 70 -14.28 11.22 13.77
C TYR A 70 -15.04 12.30 12.99
N LEU A 71 -15.52 12.02 11.78
CA LEU A 71 -16.12 13.04 10.90
C LEU A 71 -17.64 12.93 10.77
N GLN A 72 -18.24 11.81 11.19
CA GLN A 72 -19.68 11.57 11.04
C GLN A 72 -20.36 11.20 12.37
N GLY A 73 -19.63 11.24 13.48
CA GLY A 73 -20.17 11.07 14.83
C GLY A 73 -20.53 9.63 15.21
N LYS A 74 -19.98 8.61 14.52
CA LYS A 74 -20.14 7.22 14.98
C LYS A 74 -19.42 7.00 16.32
N PRO A 75 -20.03 6.27 17.27
CA PRO A 75 -19.40 5.99 18.57
C PRO A 75 -18.25 4.98 18.43
N ALA A 76 -17.31 5.04 19.38
CA ALA A 76 -16.26 4.03 19.58
C ALA A 76 -16.79 2.86 20.44
N ASP A 77 -17.88 2.23 20.01
CA ASP A 77 -18.49 1.11 20.71
C ASP A 77 -17.85 -0.24 20.32
N GLU A 78 -18.27 -1.31 21.00
CA GLU A 78 -17.75 -2.66 20.78
C GLU A 78 -17.90 -3.12 19.32
N GLU A 79 -18.98 -2.72 18.64
CA GLU A 79 -19.22 -3.08 17.24
C GLU A 79 -18.20 -2.42 16.31
N ASN A 80 -18.01 -1.09 16.41
CA ASN A 80 -17.06 -0.39 15.55
C ASN A 80 -15.61 -0.78 15.87
N ILE A 81 -15.28 -1.04 17.14
CA ILE A 81 -13.96 -1.57 17.55
C ILE A 81 -13.74 -2.97 16.99
N PHE A 82 -14.75 -3.84 17.05
CA PHE A 82 -14.66 -5.18 16.50
C PHE A 82 -14.50 -5.17 14.97
N HIS A 83 -15.20 -4.27 14.28
CA HIS A 83 -15.04 -4.08 12.84
C HIS A 83 -13.62 -3.64 12.49
N MET A 84 -13.08 -2.62 13.19
CA MET A 84 -11.68 -2.21 13.01
C MET A 84 -10.70 -3.35 13.27
N LYS A 85 -10.95 -4.20 14.28
CA LYS A 85 -10.12 -5.38 14.55
C LYS A 85 -10.13 -6.38 13.39
N ARG A 86 -11.27 -6.57 12.71
CA ARG A 86 -11.35 -7.44 11.53
C ARG A 86 -10.50 -6.90 10.39
N GLU A 87 -10.64 -5.62 10.08
CA GLU A 87 -9.84 -4.98 9.03
C GLU A 87 -8.34 -5.05 9.36
N LEU A 88 -7.94 -4.88 10.62
CA LEU A 88 -6.54 -5.09 11.04
C LEU A 88 -6.07 -6.54 10.83
N GLY A 89 -6.95 -7.53 11.02
CA GLY A 89 -6.67 -8.93 10.74
C GLY A 89 -6.48 -9.18 9.24
N ASP A 90 -7.33 -8.60 8.40
CA ASP A 90 -7.28 -8.74 6.95
C ASP A 90 -6.05 -8.00 6.38
N ILE A 91 -5.69 -6.82 6.92
CA ILE A 91 -4.42 -6.14 6.65
C ILE A 91 -3.24 -7.05 6.97
N MET A 92 -3.22 -7.68 8.15
CA MET A 92 -2.13 -8.60 8.51
C MET A 92 -2.07 -9.81 7.57
N TRP A 93 -3.21 -10.33 7.12
CA TRP A 93 -3.26 -11.43 6.15
C TRP A 93 -2.59 -11.06 4.82
N TYR A 94 -2.92 -9.89 4.25
CA TYR A 94 -2.28 -9.43 3.02
C TYR A 94 -0.81 -9.03 3.22
N TRP A 95 -0.46 -8.48 4.39
CA TRP A 95 0.92 -8.16 4.73
C TRP A 95 1.80 -9.43 4.79
N VAL A 96 1.33 -10.49 5.46
CA VAL A 96 2.03 -11.79 5.44
C VAL A 96 2.07 -12.37 4.04
N THR A 97 0.99 -12.23 3.26
CA THR A 97 0.95 -12.68 1.85
C THR A 97 2.04 -12.01 1.01
N ALA A 98 2.28 -10.70 1.21
CA ALA A 98 3.38 -9.99 0.56
C ALA A 98 4.75 -10.48 1.03
N CYS A 99 4.93 -10.74 2.33
CA CYS A 99 6.17 -11.33 2.85
C CYS A 99 6.47 -12.68 2.19
N MET A 100 5.46 -13.56 2.13
CA MET A 100 5.59 -14.87 1.48
C MET A 100 5.92 -14.75 0.00
N ALA A 101 5.36 -13.75 -0.69
CA ALA A 101 5.65 -13.52 -2.10
C ALA A 101 7.09 -13.07 -2.38
N LEU A 102 7.72 -12.44 -1.39
CA LEU A 102 9.11 -11.98 -1.42
C LEU A 102 10.07 -12.96 -0.74
N ASN A 103 9.58 -14.12 -0.29
CA ASN A 103 10.32 -15.11 0.49
C ASN A 103 10.96 -14.55 1.76
N LEU A 104 10.27 -13.64 2.44
CA LEU A 104 10.69 -13.01 3.69
C LEU A 104 10.04 -13.70 4.90
N ASP A 105 10.79 -13.83 6.00
CA ASP A 105 10.21 -14.20 7.30
C ASP A 105 9.51 -12.98 7.92
N PRO A 106 8.18 -13.03 8.14
CA PRO A 106 7.44 -11.97 8.81
C PRO A 106 8.06 -11.52 10.15
N VAL A 107 8.63 -12.46 10.93
CA VAL A 107 9.25 -12.15 12.22
C VAL A 107 10.50 -11.30 12.03
N GLU A 108 11.32 -11.59 11.02
CA GLU A 108 12.51 -10.82 10.70
C GLU A 108 12.12 -9.41 10.24
N VAL A 109 11.12 -9.27 9.36
CA VAL A 109 10.66 -7.95 8.86
C VAL A 109 10.24 -7.03 10.02
N ILE A 110 9.46 -7.54 10.97
CA ILE A 110 9.05 -6.75 12.15
C ILE A 110 10.22 -6.49 13.10
N SER A 111 11.10 -7.47 13.30
CA SER A 111 12.27 -7.32 14.17
C SER A 111 13.25 -6.29 13.64
N GLU A 112 13.47 -6.23 12.33
CA GLU A 112 14.28 -5.19 11.69
C GLU A 112 13.65 -3.80 11.83
N ASN A 113 12.33 -3.70 11.68
CA ASN A 113 11.61 -2.46 11.92
C ASN A 113 11.77 -1.98 13.36
N GLN A 114 11.61 -2.88 14.33
CA GLN A 114 11.80 -2.58 15.75
C GLN A 114 13.21 -2.08 16.03
N LYS A 115 14.25 -2.80 15.60
CA LYS A 115 15.66 -2.39 15.78
C LYS A 115 15.93 -1.02 15.18
N LYS A 116 15.37 -0.73 13.99
CA LYS A 116 15.47 0.58 13.34
C LYS A 116 14.83 1.68 14.19
N LEU A 117 13.63 1.44 14.71
CA LEU A 117 12.92 2.41 15.56
C LEU A 117 13.63 2.61 16.91
N GLU A 118 14.14 1.55 17.53
CA GLU A 118 14.94 1.61 18.75
C GLU A 118 16.24 2.40 18.54
N ALA A 119 16.93 2.21 17.41
CA ALA A 119 18.11 3.00 17.07
C ALA A 119 17.77 4.49 16.87
N ARG A 120 16.57 4.80 16.35
CA ARG A 120 16.11 6.17 16.08
C ARG A 120 15.65 6.91 17.34
N TYR A 121 14.86 6.24 18.18
CA TYR A 121 14.17 6.87 19.30
C TYR A 121 14.73 6.46 20.68
N GLY A 122 15.60 5.45 20.76
CA GLY A 122 16.02 4.88 22.04
C GLY A 122 14.80 4.38 22.83
N GLU A 123 14.65 4.83 24.08
CA GLU A 123 13.51 4.46 24.94
C GLU A 123 12.23 5.29 24.70
N LYS A 124 12.30 6.46 24.06
CA LYS A 124 11.15 7.37 23.93
C LYS A 124 11.12 8.14 22.63
N PHE A 125 9.92 8.29 22.07
CA PHE A 125 9.66 9.15 20.94
C PHE A 125 9.99 10.63 21.25
N THR A 126 10.67 11.31 20.33
CA THR A 126 10.73 12.78 20.28
C THR A 126 10.49 13.28 18.85
N ILE A 127 9.83 14.43 18.71
CA ILE A 127 9.50 15.03 17.40
C ILE A 127 10.77 15.24 16.56
N ASN A 128 11.83 15.77 17.16
CA ASN A 128 13.10 16.02 16.46
C ASN A 128 13.74 14.74 15.89
N GLN A 129 13.67 13.61 16.59
CA GLN A 129 14.17 12.32 16.10
C GLN A 129 13.31 11.73 14.97
N SER A 130 12.05 12.16 14.84
CA SER A 130 11.16 11.71 13.75
C SER A 130 11.42 12.41 12.43
N GLU A 131 11.91 13.65 12.47
CA GLU A 131 12.17 14.47 11.29
C GLU A 131 13.61 14.37 10.75
N VAL A 132 14.57 13.99 11.61
CA VAL A 132 16.00 13.88 11.25
C VAL A 132 16.39 12.41 11.04
N ARG A 133 16.73 12.03 9.80
CA ARG A 133 17.24 10.69 9.46
C ARG A 133 18.77 10.67 9.42
N SER A 134 19.37 9.60 9.94
CA SER A 134 20.81 9.35 9.79
C SER A 134 21.13 8.95 8.34
N LYS A 135 22.33 9.29 7.86
CA LYS A 135 22.76 8.93 6.50
C LYS A 135 22.85 7.40 6.37
N GLY A 136 22.03 6.82 5.49
CA GLY A 136 21.94 5.37 5.27
C GLY A 136 20.78 4.66 5.96
N ASP A 137 19.91 5.40 6.67
CA ASP A 137 18.67 4.90 7.24
C ASP A 137 17.58 4.80 6.15
N LEU A 138 17.44 3.62 5.53
CA LEU A 138 16.43 3.28 4.52
C LEU A 138 15.14 2.73 5.17
#